data_AF-A0A9P9XUK6-F1
#
_entry.id   AF-A0A9P9XUK6-F1
#
_cell.length_a   1.000
_cell.length_b   1.000
_cell.length_c   1.000
_cell.angle_alpha   90.00
_cell.angle_beta   90.00
_cell.angle_gamma   90.00
#
_symmetry.space_group_name_H-M   'P 1'
#
loop_
_entity.id
_entity.type
_entity.pdbx_description
1 polymer ?
#
loop_
_entity_poly.entity_id
_entity_poly.type
_entity_poly.pdbx_seq_one_letter_code
_entity_poly.pdbx_strand_id
1 'polypeptide(L)'
;MAWTQYLTTQDTIVRVTRREGGPVEGSEGIIRPTTLDFDVEVDGDAVLITVPLNENGHRFLVEFNDNLWEYRIGDPGNMTNSHYVQNKNPNGARYVEEYADELNPILGVEPLNALLVFMSPFPQTSMCQISPGTRTRCPRVSSPTSRRSRSRHSTPPGVYWLTGFNHPSLSDSINTYYSDVLCEHMTVWKTNNAPMIQFGWYTRDVDNVTVNAVQVVHTRCQTQQVFWPRGIAGSAVSYLDQASTRTADVSKTLSNYSVTNARCEGICPNLVGINPLNIDTFLMKNIWIETLPTEVTDVGKSTFRVFIDEEGNEVQLGAQSPGGIGLVIEDFYVGDEKFGFENDNWRRGQLGQIDFDEHWDGKWTLR
;
A
#
# COMPACT_ATOMS: atom_id res chain seq x y z
N MET A 1 -9.26 -13.66 5.05
CA MET A 1 -8.58 -12.78 6.03
C MET A 1 -9.29 -12.89 7.37
N ALA A 2 -8.62 -13.49 8.35
CA ALA A 2 -8.99 -13.49 9.75
C ALA A 2 -8.12 -12.47 10.51
N TRP A 3 -8.61 -11.98 11.65
CA TRP A 3 -7.81 -11.13 12.53
C TRP A 3 -8.23 -11.32 13.99
N THR A 4 -7.32 -10.98 14.90
CA THR A 4 -7.59 -10.89 16.34
C THR A 4 -7.00 -9.60 16.90
N GLN A 5 -7.57 -9.09 17.99
CA GLN A 5 -7.11 -7.88 18.66
C GLN A 5 -7.13 -8.08 20.17
N TYR A 6 -6.11 -7.56 20.86
CA TYR A 6 -6.06 -7.51 22.32
C TYR A 6 -5.43 -6.21 22.82
N LEU A 7 -5.71 -5.88 24.08
CA LEU A 7 -5.11 -4.76 24.79
C LEU A 7 -4.08 -5.28 25.79
N THR A 8 -2.94 -4.61 25.90
CA THR A 8 -1.91 -4.97 26.88
C THR A 8 -1.18 -3.74 27.43
N THR A 9 -0.52 -3.93 28.57
CA THR A 9 0.40 -2.98 29.21
C THR A 9 1.78 -3.59 29.48
N GLN A 10 2.04 -4.77 28.91
CA GLN A 10 3.27 -5.54 29.08
C GLN A 10 3.53 -6.38 27.84
N ASP A 11 4.74 -6.92 27.74
CA ASP A 11 5.10 -7.92 26.73
C ASP A 11 4.16 -9.13 26.83
N THR A 12 3.89 -9.76 25.69
CA THR A 12 2.92 -10.86 25.59
C THR A 12 3.45 -11.99 24.73
N ILE A 13 2.95 -13.20 25.00
CA ILE A 13 3.16 -14.34 24.11
C ILE A 13 1.83 -14.61 23.39
N VAL A 14 1.84 -14.48 22.06
CA VAL A 14 0.72 -14.84 21.21
C VAL A 14 0.89 -16.29 20.77
N ARG A 15 0.03 -17.17 21.29
CA ARG A 15 -0.02 -18.58 20.88
C ARG A 15 -0.98 -18.76 19.70
N VAL A 16 -0.46 -19.18 18.56
CA VAL A 16 -1.23 -19.40 17.33
C VAL A 16 -1.30 -20.89 17.02
N THR A 17 -2.52 -21.42 16.89
CA THR A 17 -2.76 -22.80 16.45
C THR A 17 -3.56 -22.85 15.17
N ARG A 18 -3.45 -23.97 14.46
CA ARG A 18 -4.17 -24.22 13.20
C ARG A 18 -5.39 -25.10 13.44
N ARG A 19 -6.58 -24.57 13.14
CA ARG A 19 -7.85 -25.31 13.31
C ARG A 19 -7.94 -26.57 12.45
N GLU A 20 -7.39 -26.53 11.24
CA GLU A 20 -7.45 -27.63 10.28
C GLU A 20 -6.35 -28.69 10.50
N GLY A 21 -5.52 -28.50 11.54
CA GLY A 21 -4.24 -29.18 11.63
C GLY A 21 -3.24 -28.61 10.61
N GLY A 22 -2.09 -29.28 10.50
CA GLY A 22 -1.00 -28.88 9.61
C GLY A 22 0.27 -28.46 10.38
N PRO A 23 1.43 -28.49 9.72
CA PRO A 23 2.71 -28.19 10.35
C PRO A 23 2.77 -26.73 10.81
N VAL A 24 3.44 -26.49 11.94
CA VAL A 24 3.76 -25.14 12.43
C VAL A 24 5.26 -24.84 12.32
N GLU A 25 6.03 -25.75 11.74
CA GLU A 25 7.48 -25.64 11.56
C GLU A 25 7.85 -24.94 10.23
N GLY A 26 8.93 -24.16 10.26
CA GLY A 26 9.46 -23.39 9.12
C GLY A 26 9.53 -21.89 9.45
N SER A 27 10.59 -21.45 10.13
CA SER A 27 10.71 -20.15 10.79
C SER A 27 11.09 -18.95 9.90
N GLU A 28 11.21 -19.12 8.59
CA GLU A 28 11.44 -17.99 7.68
C GLU A 28 10.11 -17.43 7.17
N GLY A 29 9.92 -16.11 7.30
CA GLY A 29 8.78 -15.40 6.71
C GLY A 29 7.46 -15.51 7.48
N ILE A 30 7.45 -16.05 8.71
CA ILE A 30 6.21 -16.22 9.50
C ILE A 30 5.56 -14.88 9.85
N ILE A 31 6.34 -13.84 10.15
CA ILE A 31 5.83 -12.56 10.62
C ILE A 31 6.12 -11.46 9.60
N ARG A 32 5.08 -10.72 9.20
CA ARG A 32 5.22 -9.47 8.43
C ARG A 32 4.61 -8.28 9.17
N PRO A 33 5.23 -7.08 9.16
CA PRO A 33 6.50 -6.74 8.51
C PRO A 33 7.69 -7.51 9.10
N THR A 34 8.62 -7.96 8.26
CA THR A 34 9.76 -8.77 8.70
C THR A 34 10.74 -7.97 9.55
N THR A 35 10.67 -6.64 9.51
CA THR A 35 11.47 -5.74 10.36
C THR A 35 11.08 -5.80 11.84
N LEU A 36 9.97 -6.44 12.19
CA LEU A 36 9.57 -6.61 13.58
C LEU A 36 10.49 -7.56 14.33
N ASP A 37 11.09 -8.53 13.63
CA ASP A 37 12.08 -9.47 14.17
C ASP A 37 11.68 -10.05 15.54
N PHE A 38 10.41 -10.46 15.66
CA PHE A 38 9.90 -11.04 16.89
C PHE A 38 10.46 -12.43 17.10
N ASP A 39 10.70 -12.78 18.37
CA ASP A 39 11.07 -14.15 18.73
C ASP A 39 9.89 -15.09 18.48
N VAL A 40 10.15 -16.15 17.71
CA VAL A 40 9.16 -17.16 17.34
C VAL A 40 9.66 -18.54 17.75
N GLU A 41 8.88 -19.21 18.59
CA GLU A 41 9.14 -20.58 19.04
C GLU A 41 8.02 -21.53 18.59
N VAL A 42 8.35 -22.81 18.44
CA VAL A 42 7.37 -23.87 18.18
C VAL A 42 7.13 -24.65 19.48
N ASP A 43 5.86 -24.74 19.88
CA ASP A 43 5.40 -25.52 21.03
C ASP A 43 4.30 -26.50 20.60
N GLY A 44 4.71 -27.72 20.27
CA GLY A 44 3.82 -28.79 19.82
C GLY A 44 3.06 -28.43 18.55
N ASP A 45 1.77 -28.10 18.68
CA ASP A 45 0.87 -27.75 17.57
C ASP A 45 0.73 -26.24 17.33
N ALA A 46 1.56 -25.43 18.01
CA ALA A 46 1.46 -23.99 18.02
C ALA A 46 2.77 -23.30 17.68
N VAL A 47 2.62 -22.07 17.19
CA VAL A 47 3.67 -21.06 17.16
C VAL A 47 3.46 -20.11 18.32
N LEU A 48 4.50 -19.85 19.09
CA LEU A 48 4.54 -18.86 20.17
C LEU A 48 5.32 -17.64 19.68
N ILE A 49 4.67 -16.49 19.66
CA ILE A 49 5.25 -15.23 19.18
C ILE A 49 5.40 -14.30 20.38
N THR A 50 6.63 -13.93 20.72
CA THR A 50 6.90 -12.93 21.76
C THR A 50 6.71 -11.54 21.17
N VAL A 51 5.67 -10.86 21.60
CA VAL A 51 5.31 -9.51 21.14
C VAL A 51 5.65 -8.51 22.25
N PRO A 52 6.71 -7.70 22.10
CA PRO A 52 7.09 -6.70 23.09
C PRO A 52 6.03 -5.60 23.18
N LEU A 53 5.93 -4.96 24.34
CA LEU A 53 5.09 -3.78 24.53
C LEU A 53 5.60 -2.64 23.64
N ASN A 54 4.65 -2.01 22.93
CA ASN A 54 4.91 -0.82 22.14
C ASN A 54 3.78 0.19 22.37
N GLU A 55 4.12 1.45 22.62
CA GLU A 55 3.14 2.52 22.86
C GLU A 55 2.27 2.84 21.64
N ASN A 56 2.70 2.46 20.44
CA ASN A 56 1.93 2.55 19.20
C ASN A 56 1.21 1.23 18.85
N GLY A 57 1.45 0.18 19.64
CA GLY A 57 1.03 -1.18 19.38
C GLY A 57 1.78 -1.84 18.22
N HIS A 58 1.38 -3.06 17.90
CA HIS A 58 1.86 -3.79 16.73
C HIS A 58 0.68 -4.28 15.89
N ARG A 59 0.77 -4.09 14.57
CA ARG A 59 -0.12 -4.74 13.59
C ARG A 59 0.75 -5.59 12.68
N PHE A 60 0.55 -6.89 12.75
CA PHE A 60 1.37 -7.83 11.99
C PHE A 60 0.54 -9.00 11.48
N LEU A 61 1.10 -9.68 10.51
CA LEU A 61 0.53 -10.84 9.85
C LEU A 61 1.32 -12.08 10.27
N VAL A 62 0.60 -13.18 10.48
CA VAL A 62 1.17 -14.51 10.71
C VAL A 62 0.92 -15.36 9.46
N GLU A 63 2.00 -15.90 8.91
CA GLU A 63 2.04 -16.65 7.66
C GLU A 63 2.58 -18.05 7.91
N PHE A 64 1.92 -19.04 7.32
CA PHE A 64 2.41 -20.40 7.29
C PHE A 64 2.78 -20.73 5.84
N ASN A 65 3.99 -21.24 5.63
CA ASN A 65 4.54 -21.48 4.29
C ASN A 65 3.68 -22.41 3.44
N ASP A 66 3.06 -23.44 4.04
CA ASP A 66 2.14 -24.35 3.36
C ASP A 66 0.74 -23.75 3.10
N ASN A 67 0.47 -22.54 3.59
CA ASN A 67 -0.75 -21.79 3.33
C ASN A 67 -0.57 -20.64 2.31
N LEU A 68 0.63 -20.44 1.79
CA LEU A 68 0.90 -19.41 0.79
C LEU A 68 0.21 -19.73 -0.54
N TRP A 69 -0.26 -18.66 -1.21
CA TRP A 69 -0.85 -18.70 -2.53
C TRP A 69 -0.07 -17.81 -3.48
N GLU A 70 0.35 -18.38 -4.62
CA GLU A 70 0.95 -17.65 -5.72
C GLU A 70 -0.14 -17.03 -6.61
N TYR A 71 -0.29 -15.71 -6.57
CA TYR A 71 -1.13 -15.01 -7.52
C TYR A 71 -0.41 -14.92 -8.86
N ARG A 72 -0.99 -15.55 -9.89
CA ARG A 72 -0.44 -15.56 -11.25
C ARG A 72 -1.38 -14.86 -12.22
N ILE A 73 -0.81 -14.11 -13.15
CA ILE A 73 -1.56 -13.39 -14.18
C ILE A 73 -1.95 -14.32 -15.35
N GLY A 74 -3.11 -14.09 -15.96
CA GLY A 74 -3.55 -14.88 -17.12
C GLY A 74 -3.11 -14.35 -18.47
N ASP A 75 -3.01 -13.03 -18.59
CA ASP A 75 -2.70 -12.34 -19.84
C ASP A 75 -1.87 -11.08 -19.52
N PRO A 76 -0.54 -11.21 -19.38
CA PRO A 76 0.30 -10.11 -18.92
C PRO A 76 0.40 -8.97 -19.94
N GLY A 77 0.20 -9.24 -21.23
CA GLY A 77 0.19 -8.22 -22.30
C GLY A 77 -1.09 -7.39 -22.36
N ASN A 78 -2.18 -7.82 -21.72
CA ASN A 78 -3.44 -7.09 -21.69
C ASN A 78 -3.53 -6.19 -20.45
N MET A 79 -3.02 -4.96 -20.61
CA MET A 79 -2.90 -4.03 -19.49
C MET A 79 -4.24 -3.75 -18.80
N THR A 80 -5.34 -3.63 -19.55
CA THR A 80 -6.65 -3.14 -19.07
C THR A 80 -7.57 -4.16 -18.43
N ASN A 81 -7.47 -5.45 -18.82
CA ASN A 81 -8.42 -6.49 -18.40
C ASN A 81 -7.76 -7.79 -17.95
N SER A 82 -6.51 -7.73 -17.49
CA SER A 82 -5.86 -8.94 -16.99
C SER A 82 -6.49 -9.45 -15.69
N HIS A 83 -6.60 -10.77 -15.57
CA HIS A 83 -7.16 -11.46 -14.41
C HIS A 83 -6.14 -12.44 -13.84
N TYR A 84 -6.36 -12.88 -12.59
CA TYR A 84 -5.62 -14.01 -12.07
C TYR A 84 -6.09 -15.32 -12.69
N VAL A 85 -5.16 -16.25 -12.87
CA VAL A 85 -5.43 -17.65 -13.24
C VAL A 85 -5.23 -18.57 -12.05
N GLN A 86 -5.79 -19.77 -12.15
CA GLN A 86 -5.68 -20.81 -11.14
C GLN A 86 -5.70 -22.20 -11.77
N ASN A 87 -5.04 -23.18 -11.19
CA ASN A 87 -5.03 -24.57 -11.66
C ASN A 87 -5.64 -25.56 -10.64
N LYS A 88 -6.43 -25.09 -9.67
CA LYS A 88 -7.00 -25.92 -8.59
C LYS A 88 -8.41 -26.44 -8.88
N ASN A 89 -9.25 -25.64 -9.54
CA ASN A 89 -10.63 -26.00 -9.88
C ASN A 89 -10.80 -25.98 -11.41
N PRO A 90 -10.83 -27.15 -12.07
CA PRO A 90 -11.04 -27.26 -13.52
C PRO A 90 -12.33 -26.61 -14.04
N ASN A 91 -13.35 -26.49 -13.18
CA ASN A 91 -14.62 -25.84 -13.51
C ASN A 91 -14.69 -24.39 -13.00
N GLY A 92 -13.61 -23.89 -12.40
CA GLY A 92 -13.50 -22.54 -11.88
C GLY A 92 -13.23 -21.53 -12.99
N ALA A 93 -13.57 -20.26 -12.75
CA ALA A 93 -13.20 -19.18 -13.65
C ALA A 93 -11.67 -19.12 -13.81
N ARG A 94 -11.22 -18.79 -15.03
CA ARG A 94 -9.79 -18.60 -15.36
C ARG A 94 -8.92 -19.81 -14.98
N TYR A 95 -9.45 -21.01 -15.15
CA TYR A 95 -8.69 -22.25 -15.00
C TYR A 95 -7.64 -22.38 -16.10
N VAL A 96 -6.43 -22.77 -15.71
CA VAL A 96 -5.37 -23.25 -16.61
C VAL A 96 -4.92 -24.63 -16.12
N GLU A 97 -4.64 -25.55 -17.05
CA GLU A 97 -4.23 -26.91 -16.69
C GLU A 97 -2.86 -26.91 -15.99
N GLU A 98 -1.92 -26.12 -16.51
CA GLU A 98 -0.59 -25.90 -15.97
C GLU A 98 -0.23 -24.42 -16.04
N TYR A 99 0.65 -23.96 -15.15
CA TYR A 99 1.24 -22.61 -15.23
C TYR A 99 2.45 -22.63 -16.16
N ALA A 100 2.55 -21.63 -17.02
CA ALA A 100 3.78 -21.35 -17.76
C ALA A 100 4.34 -20.01 -17.26
N ASP A 101 5.53 -19.97 -16.65
CA ASP A 101 6.05 -18.76 -15.99
C ASP A 101 6.14 -17.53 -16.92
N GLU A 102 6.42 -17.73 -18.21
CA GLU A 102 6.47 -16.67 -19.22
C GLU A 102 5.09 -16.06 -19.52
N LEU A 103 4.03 -16.87 -19.43
CA LEU A 103 2.65 -16.46 -19.71
C LEU A 103 1.87 -16.11 -18.44
N ASN A 104 2.26 -16.71 -17.32
CA ASN A 104 1.61 -16.62 -16.03
C ASN A 104 2.61 -16.34 -14.90
N PRO A 105 3.40 -15.24 -15.01
CA PRO A 105 4.35 -14.89 -13.96
C PRO A 105 3.65 -14.65 -12.62
N ILE A 106 4.37 -14.93 -11.54
CA ILE A 106 3.93 -14.66 -10.18
C ILE A 106 3.93 -13.14 -9.96
N LEU A 107 2.84 -12.63 -9.40
CA LEU A 107 2.63 -11.22 -9.10
C LEU A 107 2.71 -10.91 -7.59
N GLY A 108 2.56 -11.95 -6.76
CA GLY A 108 2.52 -11.84 -5.32
C GLY A 108 2.33 -13.22 -4.69
N VAL A 109 2.93 -13.41 -3.51
CA VAL A 109 2.83 -14.63 -2.72
C VAL A 109 2.38 -14.23 -1.33
N GLU A 110 1.14 -14.60 -0.97
CA GLU A 110 0.53 -14.19 0.29
C GLU A 110 -0.32 -15.34 0.87
N PRO A 111 -0.63 -15.34 2.18
CA PRO A 111 -1.44 -16.40 2.77
C PRO A 111 -2.84 -16.49 2.16
N LEU A 112 -3.25 -17.68 1.73
CA LEU A 112 -4.62 -17.95 1.30
C LEU A 112 -5.62 -17.68 2.43
N ASN A 113 -5.24 -18.07 3.66
CA ASN A 113 -6.00 -17.86 4.88
C ASN A 113 -5.22 -16.96 5.85
N ALA A 114 -5.06 -15.69 5.47
CA ALA A 114 -4.38 -14.68 6.29
C ALA A 114 -4.87 -14.57 7.74
N LEU A 115 -3.94 -14.40 8.69
CA LEU A 115 -4.22 -14.12 10.10
C LEU A 115 -3.49 -12.85 10.55
N LEU A 116 -4.22 -11.77 10.80
CA LEU A 116 -3.66 -10.54 11.37
C LEU A 116 -3.79 -10.53 12.90
N VAL A 117 -2.78 -9.96 13.56
CA VAL A 117 -2.77 -9.74 15.00
C VAL A 117 -2.61 -8.25 15.26
N PHE A 118 -3.55 -7.69 16.03
CA PHE A 118 -3.52 -6.30 16.49
C PHE A 118 -3.27 -6.26 17.99
N MET A 119 -1.99 -6.15 18.38
CA MET A 119 -1.63 -5.80 19.74
C MET A 119 -1.78 -4.30 19.89
N SER A 120 -2.66 -3.86 20.79
CA SER A 120 -2.91 -2.43 21.02
C SER A 120 -2.58 -2.07 22.47
N PRO A 121 -1.99 -0.89 22.73
CA PRO A 121 -1.93 -0.34 24.07
C PRO A 121 -3.35 -0.02 24.56
N PHE A 122 -3.53 0.07 25.87
CA PHE A 122 -4.78 0.61 26.39
C PHE A 122 -5.00 2.05 25.91
N PRO A 123 -6.21 2.40 25.45
CA PRO A 123 -6.50 3.75 25.00
C PRO A 123 -6.40 4.75 26.16
N GLN A 124 -5.98 5.97 25.85
CA GLN A 124 -5.99 7.06 26.82
C GLN A 124 -7.42 7.32 27.32
N THR A 125 -7.54 7.72 28.59
CA THR A 125 -8.84 8.01 29.22
C THR A 125 -9.63 9.09 28.49
N SER A 126 -8.94 10.03 27.84
CA SER A 126 -9.51 11.07 26.97
C SER A 126 -10.28 10.50 25.77
N MET A 127 -9.88 9.33 25.26
CA MET A 127 -10.54 8.64 24.15
C MET A 127 -11.72 7.76 24.62
N CYS A 128 -11.72 7.38 25.89
CA CYS A 128 -12.72 6.50 26.50
C CYS A 128 -13.72 7.23 27.41
N GLN A 129 -14.15 8.43 27.01
CA GLN A 129 -15.03 9.26 27.83
C GLN A 129 -16.49 8.76 27.82
N ILE A 130 -16.91 8.15 28.93
CA ILE A 130 -18.32 7.84 29.22
C ILE A 130 -18.89 8.99 30.07
N SER A 131 -19.57 9.94 29.43
CA SER A 131 -20.20 11.08 30.12
C SER A 131 -21.67 10.79 30.48
N PRO A 132 -22.24 11.47 31.50
CA PRO A 132 -23.69 11.49 31.73
C PRO A 132 -24.41 11.92 30.44
N GLY A 133 -25.36 11.10 29.97
CA GLY A 133 -26.05 11.31 28.68
C GLY A 133 -25.58 10.41 27.53
N THR A 134 -24.50 9.65 27.70
CA THR A 134 -24.07 8.62 26.74
C THR A 134 -25.18 7.58 26.55
N ARG A 135 -25.55 7.31 25.29
CA ARG A 135 -26.47 6.21 24.98
C ARG A 135 -25.66 4.94 24.77
N THR A 136 -25.81 4.01 25.69
CA THR A 136 -25.37 2.62 25.54
C THR A 136 -26.31 1.93 24.55
N ARG A 137 -25.77 1.45 23.41
CA ARG A 137 -26.55 0.64 22.47
C ARG A 137 -26.64 -0.79 23.00
N CYS A 138 -27.85 -1.32 23.13
CA CYS A 138 -28.03 -2.77 23.26
C CYS A 138 -27.74 -3.43 21.90
N PRO A 139 -27.09 -4.62 21.87
CA PRO A 139 -26.92 -5.40 20.65
C PRO A 139 -28.27 -5.63 19.96
N ARG A 140 -28.51 -4.98 18.80
CA ARG A 140 -29.74 -5.09 18.01
C ARG A 140 -29.58 -4.43 16.63
N VAL A 141 -30.49 -4.75 15.70
CA VAL A 141 -30.73 -4.00 14.45
C VAL A 141 -30.85 -2.51 14.78
N SER A 142 -29.93 -1.68 14.31
CA SER A 142 -30.09 -0.23 14.43
C SER A 142 -30.84 0.32 13.22
N SER A 143 -32.07 0.80 13.41
CA SER A 143 -32.77 1.57 12.38
C SER A 143 -32.17 2.98 12.23
N PRO A 144 -32.09 3.53 11.01
CA PRO A 144 -31.62 4.91 10.75
C PRO A 144 -32.42 5.98 11.50
N THR A 145 -33.68 5.67 11.83
CA THR A 145 -34.64 6.57 12.51
C THR A 145 -34.38 6.74 14.01
N SER A 146 -33.37 6.07 14.58
CA SER A 146 -33.03 6.23 16.00
C SER A 146 -32.03 7.37 16.30
N ARG A 147 -31.65 8.17 15.28
CA ARG A 147 -30.82 9.38 15.44
C ARG A 147 -31.60 10.49 16.16
N ARG A 148 -31.64 10.42 17.50
CA ARG A 148 -31.95 11.57 18.36
C ARG A 148 -30.67 12.35 18.70
N SER A 149 -30.82 13.64 18.96
CA SER A 149 -29.83 14.72 19.10
C SER A 149 -28.81 14.60 20.25
N ARG A 150 -28.20 13.44 20.47
CA ARG A 150 -27.14 13.28 21.47
C ARG A 150 -25.75 13.35 20.83
N SER A 151 -24.82 13.97 21.56
CA SER A 151 -23.44 14.23 21.10
C SER A 151 -22.55 12.98 21.09
N ARG A 152 -22.92 11.87 21.75
CA ARG A 152 -22.10 10.65 21.86
C ARG A 152 -22.89 9.36 21.82
N HIS A 153 -22.31 8.34 21.20
CA HIS A 153 -22.83 6.98 21.10
C HIS A 153 -21.80 5.99 21.67
N SER A 154 -22.25 5.03 22.48
CA SER A 154 -21.41 3.95 23.00
C SER A 154 -21.94 2.59 22.54
N THR A 155 -21.05 1.76 22.03
CA THR A 155 -21.28 0.37 21.62
C THR A 155 -20.51 -0.54 22.58
N PRO A 156 -21.12 -1.00 23.69
CA PRO A 156 -20.47 -1.98 24.57
C PRO A 156 -20.19 -3.29 23.81
N PRO A 157 -19.41 -4.21 24.39
CA PRO A 157 -19.15 -5.52 23.76
C PRO A 157 -20.43 -6.22 23.32
N GLY A 158 -20.47 -6.64 22.05
CA GLY A 158 -21.63 -7.25 21.41
C GLY A 158 -21.59 -7.13 19.89
N VAL A 159 -22.54 -7.77 19.22
CA VAL A 159 -22.66 -7.73 17.74
C VAL A 159 -23.73 -6.71 17.34
N TYR A 160 -23.36 -5.80 16.44
CA TYR A 160 -24.23 -4.77 15.88
C TYR A 160 -24.14 -4.84 14.37
N TRP A 161 -25.27 -4.66 13.67
CA TRP A 161 -25.29 -4.74 12.21
C TRP A 161 -26.17 -3.64 11.61
N LEU A 162 -25.76 -3.17 10.43
CA LEU A 162 -26.52 -2.28 9.56
C LEU A 162 -27.17 -3.12 8.44
N THR A 163 -28.22 -2.59 7.83
CA THR A 163 -28.83 -3.20 6.64
C THR A 163 -28.05 -2.81 5.37
N GLY A 164 -28.14 -3.63 4.32
CA GLY A 164 -27.35 -3.58 3.08
C GLY A 164 -27.53 -2.35 2.16
N PHE A 165 -27.98 -1.21 2.67
CA PHE A 165 -27.97 0.08 1.96
C PHE A 165 -26.87 1.03 2.46
N ASN A 166 -26.02 0.58 3.39
CA ASN A 166 -24.92 1.36 3.96
C ASN A 166 -23.62 0.56 3.81
N HIS A 167 -22.85 0.84 2.77
CA HIS A 167 -21.56 0.20 2.56
C HIS A 167 -20.42 1.18 2.90
N PRO A 168 -19.45 0.79 3.75
CA PRO A 168 -18.14 1.42 3.74
C PRO A 168 -17.45 1.07 2.41
N SER A 169 -17.07 2.08 1.64
CA SER A 169 -16.32 1.92 0.38
C SER A 169 -14.84 1.71 0.68
N LEU A 170 -14.22 0.72 0.03
CA LEU A 170 -12.76 0.57 0.04
C LEU A 170 -12.19 1.52 -1.02
N SER A 171 -11.18 2.31 -0.67
CA SER A 171 -10.53 3.31 -1.53
C SER A 171 -9.01 3.09 -1.53
N ASP A 172 -8.27 4.02 -2.14
CA ASP A 172 -6.81 4.15 -2.07
C ASP A 172 -6.29 4.06 -0.62
N SER A 173 -5.06 3.56 -0.43
CA SER A 173 -4.56 3.21 0.91
C SER A 173 -4.24 4.45 1.74
N ILE A 174 -3.43 5.37 1.20
CA ILE A 174 -3.02 6.63 1.86
C ILE A 174 -3.30 7.78 0.90
N ASN A 175 -4.28 8.62 1.24
CA ASN A 175 -4.70 9.75 0.41
C ASN A 175 -4.19 11.07 0.97
N THR A 176 -3.23 11.69 0.28
CA THR A 176 -2.59 12.93 0.72
C THR A 176 -3.10 14.12 -0.09
N TYR A 177 -4.40 14.39 -0.01
CA TYR A 177 -5.06 15.45 -0.81
C TYR A 177 -5.03 16.84 -0.16
N TYR A 178 -4.39 16.98 0.99
CA TYR A 178 -4.42 18.18 1.82
C TYR A 178 -3.01 18.50 2.35
N SER A 179 -2.77 19.79 2.60
CA SER A 179 -1.55 20.30 3.21
C SER A 179 -1.44 19.98 4.70
N ASP A 180 -0.23 20.11 5.25
CA ASP A 180 0.07 19.94 6.67
C ASP A 180 -0.31 18.55 7.22
N VAL A 181 -0.09 17.52 6.40
CA VAL A 181 -0.42 16.13 6.72
C VAL A 181 0.84 15.36 7.08
N LEU A 182 0.79 14.71 8.23
CA LEU A 182 1.77 13.73 8.68
C LEU A 182 1.10 12.35 8.77
N CYS A 183 1.65 11.36 8.06
CA CYS A 183 1.23 9.97 8.13
C CYS A 183 2.42 9.09 8.49
N GLU A 184 2.36 8.37 9.62
CA GLU A 184 3.50 7.59 10.13
C GLU A 184 3.11 6.19 10.60
N HIS A 185 4.06 5.26 10.52
CA HIS A 185 3.96 3.90 11.07
C HIS A 185 2.77 3.11 10.52
N MET A 186 2.68 3.06 9.20
CA MET A 186 1.57 2.42 8.49
C MET A 186 1.99 1.06 7.95
N THR A 187 1.19 0.03 8.26
CA THR A 187 1.32 -1.29 7.63
C THR A 187 0.23 -1.45 6.58
N VAL A 188 0.62 -1.72 5.35
CA VAL A 188 -0.27 -1.79 4.18
C VAL A 188 -0.24 -3.19 3.59
N TRP A 189 -1.41 -3.82 3.50
CA TRP A 189 -1.64 -4.97 2.63
C TRP A 189 -2.39 -4.49 1.40
N LYS A 190 -1.69 -4.37 0.27
CA LYS A 190 -2.30 -3.96 -0.99
C LYS A 190 -2.80 -5.17 -1.75
N THR A 191 -3.97 -5.02 -2.35
CA THR A 191 -4.45 -5.97 -3.34
C THR A 191 -3.79 -5.67 -4.68
N ASN A 192 -4.52 -5.15 -5.67
CA ASN A 192 -4.05 -5.07 -7.05
C ASN A 192 -4.29 -3.74 -7.73
N ASN A 193 -4.91 -2.78 -7.05
CA ASN A 193 -5.35 -1.54 -7.67
C ASN A 193 -4.79 -0.29 -6.98
N ALA A 194 -4.44 0.69 -7.81
CA ALA A 194 -3.96 2.02 -7.43
C ALA A 194 -2.64 2.01 -6.61
N PRO A 195 -2.00 3.16 -6.37
CA PRO A 195 -0.75 3.20 -5.62
C PRO A 195 -1.01 3.04 -4.11
N MET A 196 0.06 2.89 -3.32
CA MET A 196 -0.07 2.91 -1.85
C MET A 196 -0.39 4.32 -1.38
N ILE A 197 0.39 5.29 -1.86
CA ILE A 197 0.24 6.71 -1.58
C ILE A 197 -0.30 7.39 -2.83
N GLN A 198 -1.48 7.99 -2.73
CA GLN A 198 -2.18 8.66 -3.83
C GLN A 198 -2.27 10.16 -3.56
N PHE A 199 -1.89 10.95 -4.56
CA PHE A 199 -2.01 12.41 -4.54
C PHE A 199 -2.58 13.03 -5.82
N GLY A 200 -2.96 12.21 -6.80
CA GLY A 200 -3.56 12.65 -8.07
C GLY A 200 -5.08 12.73 -8.06
N TRP A 201 -5.69 12.17 -9.10
CA TRP A 201 -7.11 12.24 -9.46
C TRP A 201 -7.61 13.62 -9.89
N TYR A 202 -6.98 14.68 -9.39
CA TYR A 202 -7.25 16.06 -9.76
C TYR A 202 -6.05 16.90 -9.32
N THR A 203 -5.85 18.06 -9.92
CA THR A 203 -4.79 19.00 -9.57
C THR A 203 -5.09 19.74 -8.28
N ARG A 204 -4.09 19.90 -7.41
CA ARG A 204 -4.28 20.41 -6.04
C ARG A 204 -3.15 21.32 -5.63
N ASP A 205 -3.48 22.30 -4.79
CA ASP A 205 -2.50 23.00 -3.98
C ASP A 205 -2.29 22.19 -2.71
N VAL A 206 -1.12 21.55 -2.59
CA VAL A 206 -0.74 20.73 -1.45
C VAL A 206 0.67 21.11 -1.04
N ASP A 207 0.84 21.46 0.22
CA ASP A 207 2.13 21.82 0.79
C ASP A 207 2.37 21.09 2.10
N ASN A 208 3.64 20.84 2.43
CA ASN A 208 4.05 20.31 3.73
C ASN A 208 3.37 18.96 4.08
N VAL A 209 3.66 17.94 3.27
CA VAL A 209 3.18 16.57 3.49
C VAL A 209 4.35 15.66 3.78
N THR A 210 4.22 14.86 4.83
CA THR A 210 5.19 13.82 5.19
C THR A 210 4.49 12.48 5.35
N VAL A 211 4.91 11.51 4.56
CA VAL A 211 4.55 10.10 4.72
C VAL A 211 5.79 9.33 5.10
N ASN A 212 5.84 8.82 6.33
CA ASN A 212 7.04 8.22 6.90
C ASN A 212 6.73 6.80 7.42
N ALA A 213 7.72 5.90 7.36
CA ALA A 213 7.65 4.56 7.96
C ALA A 213 6.45 3.73 7.45
N VAL A 214 6.42 3.49 6.14
CA VAL A 214 5.38 2.67 5.48
C VAL A 214 5.90 1.26 5.22
N GLN A 215 5.21 0.26 5.75
CA GLN A 215 5.53 -1.15 5.61
C GLN A 215 4.47 -1.81 4.72
N VAL A 216 4.77 -2.00 3.43
CA VAL A 216 3.92 -2.72 2.49
C VAL A 216 4.26 -4.21 2.60
N VAL A 217 3.39 -4.98 3.25
CA VAL A 217 3.66 -6.39 3.56
C VAL A 217 3.25 -7.35 2.45
N HIS A 218 2.34 -6.92 1.57
CA HIS A 218 1.88 -7.68 0.40
C HIS A 218 1.37 -6.78 -0.69
N THR A 219 1.60 -7.21 -1.93
CA THR A 219 0.94 -6.70 -3.13
C THR A 219 0.65 -7.84 -4.10
N ARG A 220 -0.32 -7.62 -4.99
CA ARG A 220 -0.62 -8.52 -6.12
C ARG A 220 -1.03 -7.71 -7.35
N CYS A 221 -0.33 -6.62 -7.61
CA CYS A 221 -0.58 -5.75 -8.76
C CYS A 221 -0.37 -6.52 -10.07
N GLN A 222 -1.34 -6.46 -10.99
CA GLN A 222 -1.37 -7.35 -12.17
C GLN A 222 -0.54 -6.82 -13.34
N THR A 223 -0.91 -5.64 -13.81
CA THR A 223 -0.38 -4.91 -14.97
C THR A 223 -0.19 -3.44 -14.65
N GLN A 224 0.74 -2.73 -15.28
CA GLN A 224 0.79 -1.28 -15.09
C GLN A 224 -0.42 -0.59 -15.70
N GLN A 225 -0.83 0.52 -15.11
CA GLN A 225 -2.01 1.28 -15.54
C GLN A 225 -1.68 2.76 -15.59
N VAL A 226 -1.99 3.39 -16.73
CA VAL A 226 -1.82 4.83 -16.88
C VAL A 226 -2.79 5.56 -15.95
N PHE A 227 -4.04 5.14 -15.95
CA PHE A 227 -5.11 5.86 -15.26
C PHE A 227 -4.97 5.81 -13.74
N TRP A 228 -4.53 4.67 -13.21
CA TRP A 228 -4.31 4.43 -11.78
C TRP A 228 -2.95 3.75 -11.58
N PRO A 229 -1.85 4.53 -11.58
CA PRO A 229 -0.51 3.98 -11.50
C PRO A 229 -0.36 3.11 -10.27
N ARG A 230 0.29 1.96 -10.44
CA ARG A 230 0.57 1.01 -9.36
C ARG A 230 2.01 1.22 -8.94
N GLY A 231 2.20 1.55 -7.66
CA GLY A 231 3.49 1.94 -7.12
C GLY A 231 3.46 2.21 -5.63
N ILE A 232 4.62 2.49 -5.04
CA ILE A 232 4.71 3.01 -3.67
C ILE A 232 3.98 4.35 -3.59
N ALA A 233 4.29 5.29 -4.49
CA ALA A 233 3.58 6.55 -4.59
C ALA A 233 3.09 6.80 -6.02
N GLY A 234 1.96 7.47 -6.18
CA GLY A 234 1.47 7.77 -7.50
C GLY A 234 0.43 8.87 -7.57
N SER A 235 0.30 9.42 -8.77
CA SER A 235 -0.70 10.40 -9.15
C SER A 235 -1.53 9.82 -10.28
N ALA A 236 -2.78 9.45 -9.98
CA ALA A 236 -3.75 9.06 -11.00
C ALA A 236 -4.11 10.24 -11.92
N VAL A 237 -4.49 9.93 -13.16
CA VAL A 237 -5.03 10.91 -14.12
C VAL A 237 -6.31 11.56 -13.58
N SER A 238 -6.76 12.64 -14.21
CA SER A 238 -7.99 13.32 -13.81
C SER A 238 -9.20 12.37 -13.83
N TYR A 239 -10.00 12.36 -12.77
CA TYR A 239 -11.26 11.60 -12.74
C TYR A 239 -12.34 12.23 -13.65
N LEU A 240 -12.13 13.47 -14.11
CA LEU A 240 -13.06 14.16 -15.01
C LEU A 240 -12.97 13.63 -16.44
N ASP A 241 -11.76 13.34 -16.90
CA ASP A 241 -11.49 12.69 -18.18
C ASP A 241 -10.17 11.92 -18.09
N GLN A 242 -10.27 10.60 -17.90
CA GLN A 242 -9.10 9.74 -17.68
C GLN A 242 -8.28 9.55 -18.97
N ALA A 243 -8.87 9.76 -20.14
CA ALA A 243 -8.21 9.56 -21.43
C ALA A 243 -7.40 10.78 -21.89
N SER A 244 -7.66 11.95 -21.30
CA SER A 244 -7.03 13.21 -21.71
C SER A 244 -5.76 13.51 -20.91
N THR A 245 -4.74 13.99 -21.62
CA THR A 245 -3.54 14.60 -21.03
C THR A 245 -3.64 16.12 -20.95
N ARG A 246 -4.82 16.69 -21.25
CA ARG A 246 -5.12 18.14 -21.25
C ARG A 246 -5.94 18.60 -20.04
N THR A 247 -5.80 17.89 -18.92
CA THR A 247 -6.62 18.11 -17.71
C THR A 247 -5.82 18.69 -16.56
N ALA A 248 -4.58 19.12 -16.80
CA ALA A 248 -3.78 19.72 -15.75
C ALA A 248 -4.28 21.14 -15.43
N ASP A 249 -4.00 21.62 -14.23
CA ASP A 249 -4.15 23.02 -13.84
C ASP A 249 -2.75 23.51 -13.46
N VAL A 250 -2.12 24.27 -14.36
CA VAL A 250 -0.75 24.76 -14.16
C VAL A 250 -0.66 25.87 -13.12
N SER A 251 -1.78 26.30 -12.53
CA SER A 251 -1.76 27.22 -11.37
C SER A 251 -1.63 26.51 -10.03
N LYS A 252 -1.76 25.17 -10.02
CA LYS A 252 -1.78 24.35 -8.81
C LYS A 252 -0.47 23.63 -8.59
N THR A 253 0.01 23.60 -7.35
CA THR A 253 1.33 23.04 -7.06
C THR A 253 1.34 22.11 -5.85
N LEU A 254 2.12 21.03 -5.98
CA LEU A 254 2.54 20.18 -4.88
C LEU A 254 3.97 20.59 -4.45
N SER A 255 4.13 20.97 -3.19
CA SER A 255 5.41 21.39 -2.62
C SER A 255 5.64 20.78 -1.23
N ASN A 256 6.91 20.74 -0.82
CA ASN A 256 7.38 20.20 0.45
C ASN A 256 6.77 18.84 0.78
N TYR A 257 6.79 17.96 -0.21
CA TYR A 257 6.22 16.62 -0.11
C TYR A 257 7.33 15.60 0.13
N SER A 258 7.16 14.71 1.09
CA SER A 258 8.15 13.67 1.38
C SER A 258 7.53 12.31 1.62
N VAL A 259 8.15 11.28 1.05
CA VAL A 259 7.91 9.87 1.35
C VAL A 259 9.21 9.27 1.84
N THR A 260 9.25 8.84 3.10
CA THR A 260 10.49 8.37 3.72
C THR A 260 10.31 7.03 4.44
N ASN A 261 11.38 6.24 4.49
CA ASN A 261 11.45 4.98 5.23
C ASN A 261 10.34 4.00 4.82
N ALA A 262 10.12 3.84 3.50
CA ALA A 262 9.12 2.91 2.98
C ALA A 262 9.79 1.58 2.61
N ARG A 263 9.16 0.47 3.00
CA ARG A 263 9.61 -0.88 2.71
C ARG A 263 8.47 -1.64 2.04
N CYS A 264 8.78 -2.37 0.98
CA CYS A 264 7.83 -3.25 0.31
C CYS A 264 8.39 -4.66 0.22
N GLU A 265 7.68 -5.61 0.82
CA GLU A 265 8.06 -7.02 0.91
C GLU A 265 7.38 -7.85 -0.19
N GLY A 266 8.08 -8.88 -0.65
CA GLY A 266 7.69 -9.74 -1.77
C GLY A 266 7.84 -9.07 -3.14
N ILE A 267 6.97 -9.47 -4.07
CA ILE A 267 6.93 -8.88 -5.41
C ILE A 267 6.13 -7.58 -5.33
N CYS A 268 6.81 -6.48 -5.61
CA CYS A 268 6.33 -5.13 -5.34
C CYS A 268 6.21 -4.28 -6.59
N PRO A 269 5.22 -3.37 -6.66
CA PRO A 269 5.10 -2.47 -7.79
C PRO A 269 6.23 -1.44 -7.81
N ASN A 270 6.23 -0.61 -8.85
CA ASN A 270 7.22 0.42 -9.08
C ASN A 270 7.41 1.38 -7.88
N LEU A 271 8.47 2.19 -7.94
CA LEU A 271 8.69 3.26 -6.98
C LEU A 271 7.61 4.35 -7.14
N VAL A 272 7.45 4.86 -8.35
CA VAL A 272 6.47 5.91 -8.65
C VAL A 272 5.78 5.76 -9.99
N GLY A 273 4.50 6.10 -10.03
CA GLY A 273 3.80 6.43 -11.27
C GLY A 273 3.11 7.78 -11.15
N ILE A 274 3.64 8.80 -11.81
CA ILE A 274 3.16 10.17 -11.72
C ILE A 274 2.54 10.58 -13.05
N ASN A 275 1.22 10.71 -13.06
CA ASN A 275 0.55 11.57 -14.04
C ASN A 275 0.58 12.99 -13.47
N PRO A 276 1.10 13.94 -14.24
CA PRO A 276 1.71 15.12 -13.69
C PRO A 276 0.70 16.14 -13.17
N LEU A 277 1.19 16.79 -12.13
CA LEU A 277 0.77 18.00 -11.46
C LEU A 277 2.00 18.92 -11.51
N ASN A 278 1.89 20.22 -11.26
CA ASN A 278 3.12 20.95 -10.94
C ASN A 278 3.68 20.38 -9.63
N ILE A 279 4.95 20.04 -9.62
CA ILE A 279 5.66 19.57 -8.43
C ILE A 279 6.86 20.47 -8.24
N ASP A 280 6.87 21.24 -7.16
CA ASP A 280 8.06 22.00 -6.80
C ASP A 280 9.03 21.11 -6.04
N THR A 281 8.72 20.63 -4.83
CA THR A 281 9.66 19.78 -4.08
C THR A 281 9.01 18.48 -3.64
N PHE A 282 9.57 17.37 -4.11
CA PHE A 282 9.21 16.01 -3.71
C PHE A 282 10.47 15.20 -3.39
N LEU A 283 10.60 14.78 -2.13
CA LEU A 283 11.63 13.86 -1.66
C LEU A 283 11.09 12.44 -1.51
N MET A 284 11.76 11.46 -2.10
CA MET A 284 11.63 10.05 -1.76
C MET A 284 12.95 9.57 -1.18
N LYS A 285 12.95 9.10 0.08
CA LYS A 285 14.18 8.75 0.77
C LYS A 285 14.10 7.44 1.54
N ASN A 286 15.17 6.65 1.49
CA ASN A 286 15.30 5.39 2.21
C ASN A 286 14.12 4.47 1.89
N ILE A 287 14.04 4.08 0.61
CA ILE A 287 12.99 3.22 0.09
C ILE A 287 13.60 1.87 -0.23
N TRP A 288 12.98 0.79 0.22
CA TRP A 288 13.42 -0.57 -0.07
C TRP A 288 12.28 -1.35 -0.71
N ILE A 289 12.57 -1.99 -1.83
CA ILE A 289 11.68 -2.94 -2.50
C ILE A 289 12.39 -4.29 -2.51
N GLU A 290 11.74 -5.34 -2.02
CA GLU A 290 12.36 -6.68 -1.99
C GLU A 290 12.67 -7.18 -3.40
N THR A 291 11.66 -7.18 -4.28
CA THR A 291 11.82 -7.60 -5.67
C THR A 291 10.78 -6.89 -6.54
N LEU A 292 11.20 -6.47 -7.74
CA LEU A 292 10.28 -5.95 -8.76
C LEU A 292 9.73 -7.10 -9.63
N PRO A 293 8.49 -6.99 -10.14
CA PRO A 293 7.88 -8.00 -10.99
C PRO A 293 8.57 -8.06 -12.35
N THR A 294 8.32 -9.16 -13.07
CA THR A 294 8.80 -9.36 -14.43
C THR A 294 8.37 -8.23 -15.37
N GLU A 295 9.23 -7.88 -16.33
CA GLU A 295 8.99 -6.78 -17.29
C GLU A 295 7.70 -6.96 -18.12
N VAL A 296 7.27 -8.21 -18.35
CA VAL A 296 6.07 -8.52 -19.13
C VAL A 296 4.80 -7.87 -18.55
N THR A 297 4.79 -7.54 -17.26
CA THR A 297 3.65 -6.91 -16.58
C THR A 297 3.68 -5.37 -16.61
N ASP A 298 4.84 -4.78 -16.92
CA ASP A 298 5.19 -3.36 -16.72
C ASP A 298 4.99 -2.84 -15.27
N VAL A 299 4.56 -3.66 -14.30
CA VAL A 299 4.17 -3.19 -12.96
C VAL A 299 5.35 -2.60 -12.18
N GLY A 300 6.56 -3.10 -12.42
CA GLY A 300 7.80 -2.61 -11.81
C GLY A 300 8.31 -1.31 -12.41
N LYS A 301 7.74 -0.87 -13.54
CA LYS A 301 8.19 0.28 -14.32
C LYS A 301 7.70 1.59 -13.70
N SER A 302 8.63 2.42 -13.24
CA SER A 302 8.33 3.76 -12.73
C SER A 302 8.14 4.75 -13.87
N THR A 303 7.10 5.58 -13.82
CA THR A 303 6.76 6.51 -14.91
C THR A 303 6.51 7.92 -14.41
N PHE A 304 6.92 8.93 -15.18
CA PHE A 304 6.56 10.33 -14.98
C PHE A 304 6.24 10.93 -16.34
N ARG A 305 4.96 11.26 -16.57
CA ARG A 305 4.45 11.71 -17.87
C ARG A 305 4.32 13.23 -17.94
N VAL A 306 4.12 13.79 -19.14
CA VAL A 306 3.89 15.23 -19.38
C VAL A 306 2.42 15.48 -19.73
N PHE A 307 1.77 16.40 -19.01
CA PHE A 307 0.39 16.85 -19.25
C PHE A 307 0.39 18.36 -19.40
N ILE A 308 -0.69 18.86 -19.98
CA ILE A 308 -0.93 20.27 -20.24
C ILE A 308 -2.29 20.68 -19.69
N ASP A 309 -2.49 21.99 -19.52
CA ASP A 309 -3.82 22.57 -19.29
C ASP A 309 -4.64 22.68 -20.58
N GLU A 310 -5.84 23.25 -20.49
CA GLU A 310 -6.73 23.44 -21.64
C GLU A 310 -6.13 24.40 -22.67
N GLU A 311 -5.33 25.38 -22.23
CA GLU A 311 -4.63 26.36 -23.05
C GLU A 311 -3.36 25.80 -23.74
N GLY A 312 -2.87 24.64 -23.29
CA GLY A 312 -1.68 23.98 -23.81
C GLY A 312 -0.38 24.33 -23.08
N ASN A 313 -0.45 24.96 -21.91
CA ASN A 313 0.71 25.18 -21.06
C ASN A 313 1.08 23.87 -20.34
N GLU A 314 2.38 23.59 -20.26
CA GLU A 314 2.91 22.40 -19.61
C GLU A 314 3.01 22.57 -18.09
N VAL A 315 2.67 21.50 -17.38
CA VAL A 315 3.03 21.34 -15.97
C VAL A 315 4.54 21.43 -15.77
N GLN A 316 4.96 21.90 -14.60
CA GLN A 316 6.35 22.18 -14.27
C GLN A 316 6.85 21.24 -13.17
N LEU A 317 8.11 20.84 -13.28
CA LEU A 317 8.85 20.12 -12.24
C LEU A 317 10.01 20.96 -11.76
N GLY A 318 10.00 21.30 -10.47
CA GLY A 318 11.07 22.03 -9.78
C GLY A 318 11.20 23.49 -10.19
N ALA A 319 10.12 24.14 -10.63
CA ALA A 319 10.17 25.53 -11.12
C ALA A 319 10.69 26.50 -10.05
N GLN A 320 10.29 26.30 -8.80
CA GLN A 320 10.73 27.12 -7.65
C GLN A 320 11.79 26.40 -6.78
N SER A 321 12.32 25.27 -7.23
CA SER A 321 13.16 24.42 -6.41
C SER A 321 14.65 24.71 -6.56
N PRO A 322 15.46 24.48 -5.50
CA PRO A 322 16.90 24.63 -5.59
C PRO A 322 17.49 23.82 -6.75
N GLY A 323 18.21 24.51 -7.65
CA GLY A 323 18.83 23.89 -8.82
C GLY A 323 17.84 23.43 -9.90
N GLY A 324 16.56 23.79 -9.80
CA GLY A 324 15.52 23.34 -10.73
C GLY A 324 15.14 21.87 -10.59
N ILE A 325 15.52 21.22 -9.48
CA ILE A 325 15.26 19.81 -9.21
C ILE A 325 13.98 19.68 -8.39
N GLY A 326 12.95 19.08 -8.98
CA GLY A 326 11.67 18.90 -8.31
C GLY A 326 11.41 17.55 -7.67
N LEU A 327 12.09 16.50 -8.15
CA LEU A 327 12.04 15.17 -7.55
C LEU A 327 13.44 14.71 -7.15
N VAL A 328 13.61 14.39 -5.87
CA VAL A 328 14.84 13.80 -5.34
C VAL A 328 14.54 12.40 -4.85
N ILE A 329 15.24 11.41 -5.42
CA ILE A 329 15.21 10.02 -4.95
C ILE A 329 16.56 9.75 -4.28
N GLU A 330 16.53 9.34 -3.01
CA GLU A 330 17.74 9.13 -2.19
C GLU A 330 17.66 7.78 -1.49
N ASP A 331 18.74 7.00 -1.53
CA ASP A 331 18.84 5.71 -0.83
C ASP A 331 17.69 4.75 -1.20
N PHE A 332 17.49 4.53 -2.51
CA PHE A 332 16.55 3.55 -3.02
C PHE A 332 17.26 2.20 -3.27
N TYR A 333 16.66 1.11 -2.82
CA TYR A 333 17.19 -0.25 -2.93
C TYR A 333 16.17 -1.19 -3.55
N VAL A 334 16.65 -2.11 -4.40
CA VAL A 334 15.90 -3.29 -4.85
C VAL A 334 16.69 -4.53 -4.41
N GLY A 335 16.12 -5.35 -3.53
CA GLY A 335 16.87 -6.39 -2.82
C GLY A 335 18.02 -5.77 -2.02
N ASP A 336 19.24 -6.26 -2.23
CA ASP A 336 20.45 -5.77 -1.57
C ASP A 336 21.21 -4.71 -2.40
N GLU A 337 20.72 -4.39 -3.60
CA GLU A 337 21.40 -3.48 -4.51
C GLU A 337 20.90 -2.05 -4.38
N LYS A 338 21.83 -1.12 -4.14
CA LYS A 338 21.54 0.31 -4.19
C LYS A 338 21.34 0.73 -5.64
N PHE A 339 20.23 1.42 -5.87
CA PHE A 339 19.87 1.98 -7.15
C PHE A 339 20.41 3.41 -7.26
N GLY A 340 21.08 3.74 -8.37
CA GLY A 340 21.79 5.01 -8.47
C GLY A 340 22.28 5.36 -9.87
N PHE A 341 22.41 6.66 -10.15
CA PHE A 341 23.14 7.11 -11.34
C PHE A 341 24.59 6.63 -11.33
N GLU A 342 25.23 6.57 -10.16
CA GLU A 342 26.60 6.09 -10.00
C GLU A 342 26.77 4.61 -10.37
N ASN A 343 25.71 3.81 -10.24
CA ASN A 343 25.72 2.37 -10.50
C ASN A 343 25.25 2.01 -11.92
N ASP A 344 24.78 2.99 -12.71
CA ASP A 344 24.21 2.82 -14.06
C ASP A 344 23.21 1.65 -14.18
N ASN A 345 22.42 1.43 -13.13
CA ASN A 345 21.43 0.36 -13.03
C ASN A 345 19.99 0.89 -13.00
N TRP A 346 19.80 2.14 -13.47
CA TRP A 346 18.61 2.90 -13.16
C TRP A 346 17.46 2.83 -14.18
N ARG A 347 17.80 2.62 -15.44
CA ARG A 347 16.90 2.84 -16.59
C ARG A 347 15.91 1.69 -16.77
N ARG A 348 14.94 1.90 -17.64
CA ARG A 348 14.12 0.82 -18.21
C ARG A 348 15.01 -0.32 -18.75
N GLY A 349 14.64 -1.56 -18.47
CA GLY A 349 15.46 -2.73 -18.85
C GLY A 349 16.60 -3.05 -17.88
N GLN A 350 16.77 -2.22 -16.84
CA GLN A 350 17.74 -2.42 -15.76
C GLN A 350 16.99 -2.58 -14.43
N LEU A 351 17.77 -2.74 -13.34
CA LEU A 351 17.24 -3.17 -12.05
C LEU A 351 16.03 -2.35 -11.57
N GLY A 352 16.10 -1.02 -11.51
CA GLY A 352 14.99 -0.25 -10.92
C GLY A 352 14.11 0.49 -11.92
N GLN A 353 14.17 0.14 -13.20
CA GLN A 353 13.06 0.31 -14.14
C GLN A 353 12.46 1.74 -14.20
N ILE A 354 13.29 2.79 -14.11
CA ILE A 354 12.81 4.16 -14.32
C ILE A 354 12.65 4.43 -15.82
N ASP A 355 11.43 4.78 -16.20
CA ASP A 355 11.03 5.21 -17.54
C ASP A 355 10.28 6.54 -17.44
N PHE A 356 10.97 7.55 -16.91
CA PHE A 356 10.47 8.92 -16.92
C PHE A 356 10.59 9.48 -18.33
N ASP A 357 9.63 10.33 -18.71
CA ASP A 357 9.70 11.05 -19.97
C ASP A 357 10.97 11.92 -20.02
N GLU A 358 11.67 11.92 -21.16
CA GLU A 358 12.92 12.66 -21.38
C GLU A 358 12.74 14.17 -21.17
N HIS A 359 11.51 14.68 -21.28
CA HIS A 359 11.16 16.04 -20.93
C HIS A 359 11.58 16.42 -19.51
N TRP A 360 11.64 15.45 -18.59
CA TRP A 360 12.02 15.67 -17.20
C TRP A 360 13.53 15.59 -16.95
N ASP A 361 14.37 15.35 -17.96
CA ASP A 361 15.82 15.26 -17.78
C ASP A 361 16.39 16.52 -17.12
N GLY A 362 17.19 16.32 -16.07
CA GLY A 362 17.76 17.42 -15.28
C GLY A 362 16.77 18.11 -14.34
N LYS A 363 15.52 17.63 -14.23
CA LYS A 363 14.51 18.10 -13.26
C LYS A 363 14.31 17.15 -12.08
N TRP A 364 14.97 16.01 -12.09
CA TRP A 364 14.99 15.04 -11.01
C TRP A 364 16.42 14.53 -10.79
N THR A 365 16.66 13.93 -9.64
CA THR A 365 17.96 13.32 -9.33
C THR A 365 17.80 12.05 -8.51
N LEU A 366 18.83 11.21 -8.61
CA LEU A 366 18.93 9.93 -7.92
C LEU A 366 20.32 9.80 -7.29
N ARG A 367 20.39 9.52 -5.99
CA ARG A 367 21.66 9.45 -5.23
C ARG A 367 21.64 8.49 -4.03
#